data_AF-A0A2T2WG02-F1
#
_entry.id   AF-A0A2T2WG02-F1
#
_cell.length_a   1.000
_cell.length_b   1.000
_cell.length_c   1.000
_cell.angle_alpha   90.00
_cell.angle_beta   90.00
_cell.angle_gamma   90.00
#
_symmetry.space_group_name_H-M   'P 1'
#
loop_
_entity.id
_entity.type
_entity.pdbx_description
1 polymer ?
#
loop_
_entity_poly.entity_id
_entity_poly.type
_entity_poly.pdbx_seq_one_letter_code
_entity_poly.pdbx_strand_id
1 'polypeptide(L)' 'MTLSRGGLRRWLHRHGFSWTRPTYVLAKADPARQAVFQEELVTLKK' A
#
# COMPACT_ATOMS: atom_id res chain seq x y z
N MET A 1 -16.92 4.52 7.83
CA MET A 1 -16.77 5.44 6.67
C MET A 1 -15.96 4.74 5.59
N THR A 2 -16.59 4.32 4.50
CA THR A 2 -15.92 3.70 3.35
C THR A 2 -15.60 4.77 2.32
N LEU A 3 -14.31 5.09 2.14
CA LEU A 3 -13.86 6.00 1.08
C LEU A 3 -13.98 5.27 -0.27
N SER A 4 -14.73 5.85 -1.20
CA SER A 4 -14.77 5.34 -2.57
C SER A 4 -13.39 5.47 -3.23
N ARG A 5 -13.07 4.59 -4.20
CA ARG A 5 -11.78 4.63 -4.93
C ARG A 5 -11.46 6.02 -5.51
N GLY A 6 -12.48 6.72 -6.01
CA GLY A 6 -12.34 8.10 -6.49
C GLY A 6 -12.10 9.12 -5.37
N GLY A 7 -12.73 8.92 -4.20
CA GLY A 7 -12.49 9.75 -3.00
C GLY A 7 -11.06 9.61 -2.50
N LEU A 8 -10.55 8.39 -2.42
CA LEU A 8 -9.16 8.11 -2.03
C LEU A 8 -8.15 8.74 -3.00
N ARG A 9 -8.36 8.62 -4.32
CA ARG A 9 -7.49 9.23 -5.34
C ARG A 9 -7.40 10.76 -5.19
N ARG A 10 -8.54 11.43 -4.96
CA ARG A 10 -8.57 12.88 -4.75
C ARG A 10 -7.88 13.30 -3.46
N TRP A 11 -8.09 12.54 -2.39
CA TRP A 11 -7.43 12.77 -1.10
C TRP A 11 -5.91 12.65 -1.24
N LEU A 12 -5.43 11.56 -1.85
CA LEU A 12 -4.00 11.34 -2.07
C LEU A 12 -3.38 12.48 -2.88
N HIS A 13 -4.00 12.85 -4.01
CA HIS A 13 -3.50 13.94 -4.85
C HIS A 13 -3.42 15.27 -4.08
N ARG A 14 -4.40 15.58 -3.24
CA ARG A 14 -4.40 16.79 -2.40
C ARG A 14 -3.22 16.81 -1.42
N HIS A 15 -2.85 15.65 -0.89
CA HIS A 15 -1.75 15.50 0.05
C HIS A 15 -0.39 15.24 -0.62
N GLY A 16 -0.28 15.41 -1.95
CA GLY A 16 0.97 15.20 -2.69
C GLY A 16 1.35 13.73 -2.89
N PHE A 17 0.45 12.80 -2.58
CA PHE A 17 0.62 11.37 -2.83
C PHE A 17 0.03 10.99 -4.19
N SER A 18 0.73 10.12 -4.91
CA SER A 18 0.21 9.54 -6.15
C SER A 18 -0.33 8.13 -5.87
N TRP A 19 -1.52 7.83 -6.41
CA TRP A 19 -1.99 6.45 -6.56
C TRP A 19 -1.27 5.78 -7.75
N THR A 20 0.05 5.90 -7.81
CA THR A 20 0.86 4.96 -8.58
C THR A 20 0.82 3.66 -7.79
N ARG A 21 0.46 2.56 -8.46
CA ARG A 21 0.45 1.20 -7.92
C ARG A 21 1.57 1.07 -6.89
N PRO A 22 1.32 0.60 -5.65
CA PRO A 22 2.43 0.21 -4.80
C PRO A 22 3.13 -0.88 -5.59
N THR A 23 4.29 -0.55 -6.18
CA THR A 23 5.22 -1.59 -6.57
C THR A 23 5.45 -2.33 -5.27
N TYR A 24 5.01 -3.58 -5.22
CA TYR A 24 5.09 -4.45 -4.05
C TYR A 24 6.52 -4.62 -3.51
N VAL A 25 7.47 -4.01 -4.20
CA VAL A 25 8.81 -3.71 -3.76
C VAL A 25 8.84 -2.21 -3.47
N LEU A 26 8.66 -1.84 -2.20
CA LEU A 26 9.04 -0.51 -1.74
C LEU A 26 10.55 -0.41 -2.05
N ALA A 27 10.94 0.36 -3.07
CA ALA A 27 12.33 0.41 -3.55
C ALA A 27 13.34 0.91 -2.48
N LYS A 28 12.86 1.29 -1.29
CA LYS A 28 13.62 1.72 -0.11
C LYS A 28 13.36 0.85 1.13
N ALA A 29 12.60 -0.25 1.03
CA ALA A 29 12.42 -1.15 2.16
C ALA A 29 13.58 -2.14 2.26
N ASP A 30 13.95 -2.44 3.49
CA ASP A 30 14.75 -3.62 3.82
C ASP A 30 14.03 -4.88 3.27
N PRO A 31 14.66 -5.63 2.35
CA PRO A 31 14.03 -6.77 1.70
C PRO A 31 13.63 -7.86 2.69
N ALA A 32 14.32 -7.99 3.83
CA ALA A 32 13.96 -8.96 4.86
C ALA A 32 12.63 -8.59 5.54
N ARG A 33 12.43 -7.30 5.84
CA ARG A 33 11.17 -6.80 6.44
C ARG A 33 10.00 -6.92 5.46
N GLN A 34 10.25 -6.76 4.16
CA GLN A 34 9.23 -6.92 3.13
C GLN A 34 8.77 -8.38 3.01
N ALA A 35 9.69 -9.34 3.13
CA ALA A 35 9.35 -10.77 3.10
C ALA A 35 8.47 -11.18 4.30
N VAL A 36 8.86 -10.77 5.51
CA VAL A 36 8.07 -11.02 6.74
C VAL A 36 6.67 -10.43 6.62
N PHE A 37 6.56 -9.20 6.12
CA PHE A 37 5.26 -8.55 5.94
C PHE A 37 4.38 -9.27 4.90
N GLN A 38 4.96 -9.84 3.84
CA GLN A 38 4.21 -10.64 2.87
C GLN A 38 3.65 -11.94 3.48
N GLU A 39 4.42 -12.62 4.33
CA GLU A 39 3.97 -13.83 5.03
C GLU A 39 2.84 -13.52 6.04
N GLU A 40 2.96 -12.42 6.77
CA GLU A 40 1.91 -11.93 7.68
C GLU A 40 0.60 -11.63 6.92
N LEU A 41 0.70 -11.00 5.74
CA LEU A 41 -0.47 -10.71 4.89
C LEU A 41 -1.16 -11.96 4.36
N VAL A 42 -0.42 -13.04 4.07
CA VAL A 42 -1.01 -14.32 3.65
C VAL A 42 -1.79 -14.95 4.81
N THR A 43 -1.29 -14.79 6.03
CA THR A 43 -1.91 -15.31 7.25
C THR A 43 -3.22 -14.58 7.57
N LEU A 44 -3.25 -13.26 7.39
CA LEU A 44 -4.44 -12.42 7.59
C LEU A 44 -5.57 -12.63 6.56
N LYS A 45 -5.31 -13.41 5.49
CA LYS A 45 -6.30 -13.76 4.46
C LYS A 45 -7.09 -15.03 4.76
N LYS A 46 -6.79 -15.74 5.86
CA LYS A 46 -7.62 -16.83 6.40
C LYS A 46 -8.70 -16.27 7.32
#